data_AF-A0A923TCS4-F1
#
_entry.id   AF-A0A923TCS4-F1
#
_cell.length_a   1.000
_cell.length_b   1.000
_cell.length_c   1.000
_cell.angle_alpha   90.00
_cell.angle_beta   90.00
_cell.angle_gamma   90.00
#
_symmetry.space_group_name_H-M   'P 1'
#
loop_
_entity.id
_entity.type
_entity.pdbx_description
1 polymer ?
#
loop_
_entity_poly.entity_id
_entity_poly.type
_entity_poly.pdbx_seq_one_letter_code
_entity_poly.pdbx_strand_id
1 'polypeptide(L)'
;MDDIGVWQRDFLLDLFDLWLCIHGRYNFTHLARYDERDESTFRHNFARSFDFFQLNLLLVKQHLSKDRVIAFDPCYITKSGK
;
A
#
# COMPACT_ATOMS: atom_id res chain seq x y z
N MET A 1 -14.23 -6.08 3.69
CA MET A 1 -13.47 -6.13 2.42
C MET A 1 -13.34 -7.61 2.12
N ASP A 2 -14.43 -8.17 1.62
CA ASP A 2 -14.74 -9.60 1.79
C ASP A 2 -14.15 -10.44 0.64
N ASP A 3 -13.54 -9.75 -0.32
CA ASP A 3 -12.91 -10.24 -1.54
C ASP A 3 -11.38 -10.37 -1.44
N ILE A 4 -10.78 -10.04 -0.28
CA ILE A 4 -9.33 -10.17 -0.08
C ILE A 4 -9.00 -11.61 0.33
N GLY A 5 -8.25 -12.32 -0.51
CA GLY A 5 -7.73 -13.65 -0.18
C GLY A 5 -6.70 -13.61 0.95
N VAL A 6 -6.60 -14.69 1.73
CA VAL A 6 -5.68 -14.84 2.88
C VAL A 6 -4.25 -14.45 2.51
N TRP A 7 -3.72 -14.96 1.40
CA TRP A 7 -2.36 -14.67 0.93
C TRP A 7 -2.15 -13.20 0.54
N GLN A 8 -3.17 -12.55 -0.04
CA GLN A 8 -3.09 -11.14 -0.39
C GLN A 8 -3.10 -10.28 0.88
N ARG A 9 -3.93 -10.64 1.85
CA ARG A 9 -3.96 -9.96 3.16
C ARG A 9 -2.61 -10.06 3.85
N ASP A 10 -2.03 -11.26 3.95
CA ASP A 10 -0.77 -11.46 4.65
C ASP A 10 0.39 -10.75 3.92
N PHE A 11 0.38 -10.74 2.58
CA PHE A 11 1.30 -9.90 1.80
C PHE A 11 1.15 -8.40 2.11
N LEU A 12 -0.09 -7.90 2.19
CA LEU A 12 -0.35 -6.48 2.43
C LEU A 12 0.12 -6.04 3.82
N LEU A 13 -0.05 -6.88 4.84
CA LEU A 13 0.43 -6.59 6.19
C LEU A 13 1.94 -6.38 6.21
N ASP A 14 2.69 -7.33 5.65
CA ASP A 14 4.14 -7.24 5.59
C ASP A 14 4.62 -6.09 4.69
N LEU A 15 3.90 -5.83 3.58
CA LEU A 15 4.17 -4.68 2.72
C LEU A 15 4.03 -3.35 3.47
N PHE A 16 3.00 -3.21 4.31
CA PHE A 16 2.79 -1.97 5.08
C PHE A 16 3.91 -1.75 6.10
N ASP A 17 4.32 -2.80 6.80
CA ASP A 17 5.46 -2.72 7.73
C ASP A 17 6.75 -2.36 7.01
N LEU A 18 6.99 -2.98 5.85
CA LEU A 18 8.15 -2.72 5.01
C LEU A 18 8.20 -1.26 4.52
N TRP A 19 7.06 -0.73 4.07
CA TRP A 19 6.94 0.66 3.63
C TRP A 19 7.21 1.67 4.73
N LEU A 20 6.90 1.34 5.98
CA LEU A 20 7.22 2.20 7.13
C LEU A 20 8.70 2.15 7.51
N CYS A 21 9.40 1.06 7.18
CA CYS A 21 10.82 0.89 7.49
C CYS A 21 11.75 1.51 6.44
N ILE A 22 11.35 1.50 5.16
CA ILE A 22 12.19 1.94 4.04
C ILE A 22 11.94 3.41 3.68
N HIS A 23 13.02 4.17 3.56
CA HIS A 23 12.97 5.58 3.16
C HIS A 23 13.38 5.76 1.68
N GLY A 24 12.72 6.68 0.99
CA GLY A 24 13.07 7.07 -0.38
C GLY A 24 12.32 6.27 -1.46
N ARG A 25 12.80 6.36 -2.71
CA ARG A 25 12.19 5.68 -3.86
C ARG A 25 12.72 4.25 -3.96
N TYR A 26 11.82 3.29 -4.11
CA TYR A 26 12.15 1.87 -4.28
C TYR A 26 11.43 1.28 -5.49
N ASN A 27 12.01 0.21 -6.03
CA ASN A 27 11.40 -0.65 -7.03
C ASN A 27 11.16 -2.04 -6.39
N PHE A 28 10.53 -2.96 -7.13
CA PHE A 28 10.24 -4.30 -6.59
C PHE A 28 11.49 -5.10 -6.23
N THR A 29 12.59 -4.94 -6.96
CA THR A 29 13.88 -5.58 -6.63
C THR A 29 14.46 -5.06 -5.31
N HIS A 30 14.29 -3.77 -5.02
CA HIS A 30 14.68 -3.19 -3.74
C HIS A 30 13.81 -3.71 -2.60
N LEU A 31 12.49 -3.79 -2.78
CA LEU A 31 11.58 -4.32 -1.76
C LEU A 31 11.90 -5.79 -1.42
N ALA A 32 12.12 -6.62 -2.44
CA ALA A 32 12.50 -8.03 -2.26
C ALA A 32 13.85 -8.25 -1.57
N ARG A 33 14.68 -7.21 -1.42
CA ARG A 33 15.92 -7.30 -0.62
C ARG A 33 15.66 -7.23 0.88
N TYR A 34 14.57 -6.56 1.28
CA TYR A 34 14.24 -6.27 2.66
C TYR A 34 13.04 -7.08 3.17
N ASP A 35 12.51 -7.98 2.34
CA ASP A 35 11.41 -8.90 2.64
C ASP A 35 11.88 -10.34 2.42
N GLU A 36 11.19 -11.32 3.01
CA GLU A 36 11.46 -12.74 2.75
C GLU A 36 10.95 -13.18 1.36
N ARG A 37 10.06 -12.41 0.75
CA ARG A 37 9.48 -12.67 -0.56
C ARG A 37 10.35 -12.16 -1.70
N ASP A 38 10.24 -12.82 -2.84
CA ASP A 38 10.95 -12.46 -4.06
C ASP A 38 10.26 -11.32 -4.84
N GLU A 39 10.98 -10.76 -5.82
CA GLU A 39 10.46 -9.70 -6.69
C GLU A 39 9.16 -10.13 -7.42
N SER A 40 9.07 -11.41 -7.80
CA SER A 40 7.92 -11.93 -8.52
C SER A 40 6.65 -11.85 -7.68
N THR A 41 6.74 -12.13 -6.38
CA THR A 41 5.62 -12.03 -5.43
C THR A 41 5.10 -10.60 -5.32
N PHE A 42 5.99 -9.61 -5.27
CA PHE A 42 5.60 -8.20 -5.32
C PHE A 42 4.87 -7.88 -6.63
N ARG A 43 5.43 -8.24 -7.79
CA ARG A 43 4.79 -7.99 -9.10
C ARG A 43 3.40 -8.62 -9.19
N HIS A 44 3.25 -9.88 -8.79
CA HIS A 44 1.98 -10.59 -8.85
C HIS A 44 0.93 -9.98 -7.92
N ASN A 45 1.29 -9.60 -6.69
CA ASN A 45 0.33 -8.99 -5.77
C ASN A 45 -0.04 -7.56 -6.17
N PHE A 46 0.91 -6.74 -6.63
CA PHE A 46 0.60 -5.40 -7.14
C PHE A 46 -0.20 -5.41 -8.45
N ALA A 47 -0.19 -6.51 -9.21
CA ALA A 47 -1.06 -6.70 -10.37
C ALA A 47 -2.51 -7.06 -9.97
N ARG A 48 -2.76 -7.50 -8.73
CA ARG A 48 -4.11 -7.76 -8.21
C ARG A 48 -4.75 -6.45 -7.80
N SER A 49 -6.06 -6.34 -8.02
CA SER A 49 -6.83 -5.21 -7.52
C SER A 49 -6.84 -5.21 -5.99
N PHE A 50 -6.68 -4.03 -5.42
CA PHE A 50 -6.89 -3.77 -4.01
C PHE A 50 -7.46 -2.37 -3.86
N ASP A 51 -8.58 -2.25 -3.14
CA ASP A 51 -9.23 -0.97 -2.93
C ASP A 51 -8.55 -0.19 -1.79
N PHE A 52 -7.46 0.49 -2.13
CA PHE A 52 -6.76 1.38 -1.21
C PHE A 52 -7.66 2.50 -0.69
N PHE A 53 -8.64 2.98 -1.46
CA PHE A 53 -9.52 4.04 -1.02
C PHE A 53 -10.44 3.56 0.10
N GLN A 54 -11.06 2.40 -0.08
CA GLN A 54 -11.89 1.78 0.96
C GLN A 54 -11.07 1.45 2.22
N LEU A 55 -9.83 0.95 2.08
CA LEU A 55 -8.94 0.75 3.22
C LEU A 55 -8.71 2.05 4.00
N ASN A 56 -8.31 3.13 3.31
CA ASN A 56 -8.08 4.43 3.94
C ASN A 56 -9.34 4.97 4.62
N LEU A 57 -10.52 4.80 3.99
CA LEU A 57 -11.80 5.20 4.58
C LEU A 57 -12.11 4.43 5.86
N LEU A 58 -11.85 3.11 5.88
CA LEU A 58 -12.03 2.28 7.07
C LEU A 58 -11.07 2.71 8.19
N LEU A 59 -9.80 2.94 7.88
CA LEU A 59 -8.81 3.45 8.84
C LEU A 59 -9.22 4.80 9.43
N VAL A 60 -9.70 5.73 8.58
CA VAL A 60 -10.21 7.03 9.02
C VAL A 60 -11.42 6.86 9.95
N LYS A 61 -12.37 5.99 9.61
CA LYS A 61 -13.55 5.75 10.45
C LYS A 61 -13.19 5.12 11.79
N GLN A 62 -12.21 4.23 11.81
CA GLN A 62 -11.82 3.46 12.99
C GLN A 62 -10.93 4.24 13.95
N HIS A 63 -10.00 5.05 13.45
CA HIS A 63 -8.92 5.60 14.26
C HIS A 63 -8.94 7.13 14.45
N LEU A 64 -9.63 7.91 13.60
CA LEU A 64 -9.68 9.37 13.76
C LEU A 64 -10.76 9.81 14.75
N SER A 65 -10.49 10.91 15.45
CA SER A 65 -11.42 11.62 16.33
C SER A 65 -12.69 12.11 15.61
N LYS A 66 -13.67 12.58 16.38
CA LYS A 66 -14.90 13.19 15.84
C LYS A 66 -14.61 14.48 15.08
N ASP A 67 -13.73 15.32 15.62
CA ASP A 67 -13.30 16.54 14.96
C ASP A 67 -12.26 16.20 13.89
N ARG A 68 -12.56 16.55 12.63
CA ARG A 68 -11.77 16.20 11.44
C ARG A 68 -11.69 17.40 10.53
N VAL A 69 -10.51 17.67 9.99
CA VAL A 69 -10.26 18.70 8.98
C VAL A 69 -9.68 18.02 7.75
N ILE A 70 -10.18 18.39 6.57
CA ILE A 70 -9.65 17.92 5.29
C ILE A 70 -8.72 19.00 4.75
N ALA A 71 -7.42 18.71 4.74
CA ALA A 71 -6.45 19.51 4.02
C ALA A 71 -6.31 18.95 2.60
N PHE A 72 -6.41 19.81 1.59
CA PHE A 72 -6.28 19.44 0.19
C PHE A 72 -5.16 20.26 -0.45
N ASP A 73 -4.08 19.58 -0.83
CA ASP A 73 -2.94 20.16 -1.55
C ASP A 73 -2.64 19.28 -2.78
N PRO A 74 -3.20 19.63 -3.96
CA PRO A 74 -3.03 18.80 -5.14
C PRO A 74 -1.61 18.92 -5.68
N CYS A 75 -0.90 17.78 -5.74
CA CYS A 75 0.39 17.69 -6.40
C CYS A 75 0.29 16.86 -7.69
N TYR A 76 0.97 17.31 -8.74
CA TYR A 76 1.08 16.54 -9.98
C TYR A 76 2.20 15.51 -9.85
N ILE A 77 1.84 14.23 -9.90
CA ILE A 77 2.81 13.13 -9.94
C ILE A 77 2.98 12.71 -11.40
N THR A 78 4.13 13.02 -11.99
CA THR A 78 4.51 12.52 -13.31
C THR A 78 4.59 10.99 -13.27
N LYS A 79 3.62 10.30 -13.87
CA LYS A 79 3.74 8.86 -14.10
C LYS A 79 4.67 8.64 -15.30
N SER A 80 5.78 7.95 -15.08
CA SER A 80 6.69 7.55 -16.15
C SER A 80 6.16 6.26 -16.76
N GLY A 81 5.26 6.39 -17.74
CA GLY A 81 4.55 5.30 -18.42
C GLY A 81 3.30 5.86 -19.07
N LYS A 82 2.96 5.38 -20.28
CA LYS A 82 1.71 5.75 -20.96
C LYS A 82 0.49 5.37 -20.11
#